data_AF-A0A846PFN4-F1
#
_entry.id   AF-A0A846PFN4-F1
#
_cell.length_a   1.000
_cell.length_b   1.000
_cell.length_c   1.000
_cell.angle_alpha   90.00
_cell.angle_beta   90.00
_cell.angle_gamma   90.00
#
_symmetry.space_group_name_H-M   'P 1'
#
loop_
_entity.id
_entity.type
_entity.pdbx_description
1 polymer ?
#
loop_
_entity_poly.entity_id
_entity_poly.type
_entity_poly.pdbx_seq_one_letter_code
_entity_poly.pdbx_strand_id
1 'polypeptide(L)' 'TEMDQTDLSIVRKLTVDARMSFRKIAKELGISPDTVINRYKALQEKGVIR' A
#
# COMPACT_ATOMS: atom_id res chain seq x y z
N THR A 1 -12.76 9.02 -7.39
CA THR A 1 -11.48 8.29 -7.53
C THR A 1 -11.60 7.03 -6.74
N GLU A 2 -11.64 5.89 -7.41
CA GLU A 2 -11.89 4.60 -6.75
C GLU A 2 -10.55 3.98 -6.31
N MET A 3 -10.55 3.33 -5.14
CA MET A 3 -9.41 2.51 -4.71
C MET A 3 -9.50 1.16 -5.43
N ASP A 4 -8.40 0.72 -6.02
CA ASP A 4 -8.35 -0.62 -6.62
C ASP A 4 -7.99 -1.70 -5.58
N GLN A 5 -8.02 -2.96 -6.01
CA GLN A 5 -7.72 -4.10 -5.15
C GLN A 5 -6.28 -4.09 -4.61
N THR A 6 -5.34 -3.48 -5.32
CA THR A 6 -3.95 -3.34 -4.86
C THR A 6 -3.89 -2.36 -3.71
N ASP A 7 -4.56 -1.22 -3.84
CA ASP A 7 -4.64 -0.19 -2.80
C ASP A 7 -5.27 -0.74 -1.51
N LEU A 8 -6.40 -1.46 -1.65
CA LEU A 8 -7.05 -2.14 -0.53
C LEU A 8 -6.13 -3.16 0.16
N SER A 9 -5.35 -3.91 -0.63
CA SER A 9 -4.42 -4.90 -0.11
C SER A 9 -3.24 -4.27 0.64
N ILE A 10 -2.71 -3.15 0.15
CA ILE A 10 -1.66 -2.37 0.81
C ILE A 10 -2.17 -1.86 2.16
N VAL A 11 -3.35 -1.22 2.18
CA VAL A 11 -3.98 -0.72 3.41
C VAL A 11 -4.18 -1.85 4.40
N ARG A 12 -4.80 -2.96 3.97
CA ARG A 12 -5.06 -4.12 4.84
C ARG A 12 -3.79 -4.66 5.49
N LYS A 13 -2.69 -4.79 4.74
CA LYS A 13 -1.42 -5.28 5.28
C LYS A 13 -0.83 -4.32 6.32
N LEU A 14 -0.87 -3.01 6.07
CA LEU A 14 -0.40 -2.00 7.00
C LEU A 14 -1.30 -1.86 8.23
N THR A 15 -2.61 -2.10 8.11
CA THR A 15 -3.52 -2.15 9.26
C THR A 15 -3.23 -3.34 10.17
N VAL A 16 -2.84 -4.48 9.59
CA VAL A 16 -2.45 -5.68 10.36
C VAL A 16 -1.08 -5.51 11.01
N ASP A 17 -0.10 -4.97 10.29
CA ASP A 17 1.24 -4.69 10.80
C ASP A 17 1.77 -3.38 10.20
N ALA A 18 1.63 -2.30 10.97
CA ALA A 18 2.06 -0.96 10.55
C ALA A 18 3.59 -0.83 10.38
N ARG A 19 4.37 -1.78 10.90
CA ARG A 19 5.83 -1.81 10.75
C ARG A 19 6.27 -2.64 9.54
N MET A 20 5.33 -3.23 8.80
CA MET A 20 5.65 -4.02 7.62
C MET A 20 6.33 -3.13 6.57
N SER A 21 7.51 -3.57 6.10
CA SER A 21 8.21 -2.83 5.06
C SER A 21 7.51 -2.93 3.71
N PHE A 22 7.58 -1.87 2.90
CA PHE A 22 7.03 -1.89 1.53
C PHE A 22 7.65 -2.99 0.66
N ARG A 23 8.90 -3.38 0.90
CA ARG A 23 9.52 -4.53 0.22
C ARG A 23 8.82 -5.85 0.51
N LYS A 24 8.42 -6.07 1.77
CA LYS A 24 7.68 -7.28 2.16
C LYS A 24 6.28 -7.28 1.55
N ILE A 25 5.59 -6.14 1.59
CA ILE A 25 4.27 -5.97 0.95
C ILE A 25 4.36 -6.25 -0.55
N ALA A 26 5.35 -5.67 -1.23
CA ALA A 26 5.60 -5.87 -2.65
C ALA A 26 5.82 -7.34 -3.01
N LYS A 27 6.64 -8.04 -2.23
CA LYS A 27 6.88 -9.49 -2.39
C LYS A 27 5.59 -10.30 -2.24
N GLU A 28 4.76 -9.98 -1.23
CA GLU A 28 3.51 -10.69 -0.99
C GLU A 28 2.41 -10.38 -2.03
N LEU A 29 2.47 -9.22 -2.68
CA LEU A 29 1.53 -8.80 -3.72
C LEU A 29 2.02 -9.09 -5.15
N GLY A 30 3.26 -9.55 -5.32
CA GLY A 30 3.83 -9.84 -6.65
C GLY A 30 4.07 -8.59 -7.51
N ILE A 31 4.33 -7.44 -6.89
CA ILE A 31 4.57 -6.16 -7.57
C ILE A 31 5.91 -5.54 -7.14
N SER A 32 6.34 -4.47 -7.80
CA SER A 32 7.59 -3.79 -7.41
C SER A 32 7.40 -2.99 -6.10
N PRO A 33 8.46 -2.83 -5.29
CA PRO A 33 8.44 -1.93 -4.13
C PRO A 33 8.06 -0.49 -4.50
N ASP A 34 8.49 -0.01 -5.67
CA ASP A 34 8.19 1.34 -6.14
C ASP A 34 6.69 1.52 -6.43
N THR A 35 6.03 0.50 -6.98
CA THR A 35 4.57 0.51 -7.14
C THR A 35 3.85 0.64 -5.79
N VAL A 36 4.30 -0.08 -4.76
CA VAL A 36 3.74 0.03 -3.40
C VAL A 36 3.94 1.44 -2.84
N ILE A 37 5.15 2.00 -2.97
CA ILE A 37 5.48 3.35 -2.47
C ILE A 37 4.62 4.41 -3.16
N ASN A 38 4.51 4.36 -4.50
CA ASN A 38 3.74 5.33 -5.26
C ASN A 38 2.25 5.26 -4.92
N ARG A 39 1.70 4.06 -4.77
CA ARG A 39 0.31 3.86 -4.35
C ARG A 39 0.07 4.35 -2.92
N TYR A 40 0.97 4.01 -1.99
CA TYR A 40 0.90 4.48 -0.61
C TYR A 40 0.91 6.00 -0.52
N LYS A 41 1.82 6.67 -1.24
CA LYS A 41 1.86 8.15 -1.32
C LYS A 41 0.57 8.73 -1.88
N ALA A 42 0.05 8.17 -2.97
CA ALA A 42 -1.21 8.61 -3.56
C ALA A 42 -2.40 8.46 -2.59
N LEU A 43 -2.40 7.42 -1.75
CA LEU A 43 -3.42 7.24 -0.71
C LEU A 43 -3.26 8.23 0.45
N GLN A 44 -2.02 8.59 0.83
CA GLN A 44 -1.75 9.65 1.80
C GLN A 44 -2.19 11.03 1.29
N GLU A 45 -1.83 11.38 0.05
CA GLU A 45 -2.21 12.66 -0.58
C GLU A 45 -3.73 12.81 -0.70
N LYS A 46 -4.44 11.71 -0.94
CA LYS A 46 -5.92 11.67 -0.95
C LYS A 46 -6.53 11.69 0.46
N GLY A 47 -5.73 11.65 1.52
CA GLY A 47 -6.18 11.62 2.91
C GLY A 47 -6.83 10.32 3.36
N VAL A 48 -6.66 9.23 2.58
CA VAL A 48 -7.18 7.89 2.90
C VAL A 48 -6.33 7.24 4.01
N ILE A 49 -5.01 7.44 3.96
CA ILE A 49 -4.07 7.02 4.99
C ILE A 49 -3.55 8.29 5.69
N ARG A 50 -3.45 8.26 7.02
CA ARG A 50 -2.90 9.33 7.85
C ARG A 50 -1.88 8.76 8.82
#